data_AF-A0A9E3WPQ7-F1
#
_entry.id   AF-A0A9E3WPQ7-F1
#
_cell.length_a   1.000
_cell.length_b   1.000
_cell.length_c   1.000
_cell.angle_alpha   90.00
_cell.angle_beta   90.00
_cell.angle_gamma   90.00
#
_symmetry.space_group_name_H-M   'P 1'
#
loop_
_entity.id
_entity.type
_entity.pdbx_description
1 polymer ?
#
loop_
_entity_poly.entity_id
_entity_poly.type
_entity_poly.pdbx_seq_one_letter_code
_entity_poly.pdbx_strand_id
1 'polypeptide(L)'
;MATMAKLQYTADTSEEALEVQLGCLRRMSSRERIQQTCAMSRRVRNMAMDAIRRRHPNLSDAEVQLMFIELTYGKSLADDVRRWSAERAS
;
A
#
# COMPACT_ATOMS: atom_id res chain seq x y z
N MET A 1 14.00 -32.33 11.67
CA MET A 1 12.94 -31.31 11.55
C MET A 1 13.37 -30.12 12.40
N ALA A 2 13.86 -29.05 11.78
CA ALA A 2 14.33 -27.88 12.51
C ALA A 2 13.14 -27.20 13.19
N THR A 3 13.14 -27.21 14.51
CA THR A 3 12.29 -26.40 15.37
C THR A 3 12.47 -24.95 14.93
N MET A 4 11.45 -24.33 14.34
CA MET A 4 11.48 -22.89 14.09
C MET A 4 11.64 -22.22 15.45
N ALA A 5 12.85 -21.73 15.71
CA ALA A 5 13.17 -20.97 16.90
C ALA A 5 12.09 -19.87 17.04
N LYS A 6 11.38 -19.92 18.16
CA LYS A 6 10.34 -18.97 18.54
C LYS A 6 10.93 -17.58 18.36
N LEU A 7 10.48 -16.84 17.34
CA LEU A 7 10.92 -15.47 17.05
C LEU A 7 10.43 -14.55 18.19
N GLN A 8 11.08 -14.63 19.34
CA GLN A 8 10.95 -13.67 20.43
C GLN A 8 11.77 -12.44 20.09
N TYR A 9 11.27 -11.63 19.17
CA TYR A 9 11.70 -10.25 19.01
C TYR A 9 10.47 -9.37 18.84
N THR A 10 10.11 -8.66 19.92
CA THR A 10 9.40 -7.36 19.88
C THR A 10 8.23 -7.25 18.89
N ALA A 11 7.33 -8.23 18.83
CA ALA A 11 6.10 -8.08 18.06
C ALA A 11 5.10 -7.31 18.93
N ASP A 12 4.58 -6.17 18.44
CA ASP A 12 3.40 -5.47 19.01
C ASP A 12 2.10 -6.30 18.84
N THR A 13 2.25 -7.58 18.47
CA THR A 13 1.20 -8.55 18.24
C THR A 13 1.47 -9.75 19.14
N SER A 14 0.56 -10.05 20.06
CA SER A 14 0.64 -11.25 20.90
C SER A 14 0.46 -12.53 20.07
N GLU A 15 0.94 -13.67 20.59
CA GLU A 15 0.75 -15.00 19.96
C GLU A 15 -0.74 -15.31 19.75
N GLU A 16 -1.58 -14.96 20.73
CA GLU A 16 -3.04 -15.10 20.64
C GLU A 16 -3.63 -14.26 19.50
N ALA A 17 -3.25 -12.98 19.40
CA ALA A 17 -3.73 -12.10 18.34
C ALA A 17 -3.30 -12.58 16.96
N LEU A 18 -2.08 -13.11 16.83
CA LEU A 18 -1.58 -13.71 15.60
C LEU A 18 -2.41 -14.94 15.20
N GLU A 19 -2.70 -15.86 16.13
CA GLU A 19 -3.51 -17.04 15.83
C GLU A 19 -4.95 -16.68 15.44
N VAL A 20 -5.55 -15.68 16.09
CA VAL A 20 -6.86 -15.15 15.67
C VAL A 20 -6.80 -14.60 14.24
N GLN A 21 -5.77 -13.81 13.91
CA GLN A 21 -5.59 -13.26 12.57
C GLN A 21 -5.43 -14.38 11.52
N LEU A 22 -4.59 -15.37 11.79
CA LEU A 22 -4.39 -16.53 10.91
C LEU A 22 -5.67 -17.34 10.76
N GLY A 23 -6.42 -17.55 11.85
CA GLY A 23 -7.72 -18.21 11.83
C GLY A 23 -8.76 -17.48 10.98
N CYS A 24 -8.79 -16.14 11.01
CA CYS A 24 -9.61 -15.34 10.11
C CYS A 24 -9.20 -15.52 8.65
N LEU A 25 -7.90 -15.45 8.35
CA LEU A 25 -7.40 -15.61 6.99
C LEU A 25 -7.68 -17.01 6.44
N ARG A 26 -7.43 -18.07 7.23
CA ARG A 26 -7.67 -19.48 6.84
C ARG A 26 -9.13 -19.76 6.46
N ARG A 27 -10.08 -19.08 7.11
CA ARG A 27 -11.53 -19.22 6.82
C ARG A 27 -12.00 -18.49 5.56
N MET A 28 -11.20 -17.56 5.02
CA MET A 28 -11.58 -16.83 3.80
C MET A 28 -11.45 -17.72 2.56
N SER A 29 -12.48 -17.70 1.73
CA SER A 29 -12.44 -18.19 0.35
C SER A 29 -11.44 -17.40 -0.51
N SER A 30 -11.05 -17.96 -1.66
CA SER A 30 -10.17 -17.28 -2.62
C SER A 30 -10.73 -15.92 -3.07
N ARG A 31 -12.05 -15.81 -3.24
CA ARG A 31 -12.73 -14.57 -3.61
C ARG A 31 -12.59 -13.51 -2.51
N GLU A 32 -12.87 -13.88 -1.26
CA GLU A 32 -12.76 -12.95 -0.13
C GLU A 32 -11.32 -12.48 0.07
N ARG A 33 -10.34 -13.37 -0.12
CA ARG A 33 -8.91 -13.00 -0.07
C ARG A 33 -8.56 -11.94 -1.10
N ILE A 34 -8.95 -12.11 -2.36
CA ILE A 34 -8.70 -11.11 -3.42
C ILE A 34 -9.40 -9.79 -3.06
N GLN A 35 -10.64 -9.85 -2.61
CA GLN A 35 -11.39 -8.65 -2.22
C GLN A 35 -10.71 -7.89 -1.09
N GLN A 36 -10.21 -8.59 -0.06
CA GLN A 36 -9.48 -7.99 1.06
C GLN A 36 -8.14 -7.39 0.61
N THR A 37 -7.38 -8.10 -0.25
CA THR A 37 -6.15 -7.55 -0.81
C THR A 37 -6.41 -6.26 -1.59
N CYS A 38 -7.40 -6.25 -2.48
CA CYS A 38 -7.74 -5.03 -3.23
C CYS A 38 -8.20 -3.90 -2.31
N ALA A 39 -8.96 -4.20 -1.26
CA ALA A 39 -9.39 -3.20 -0.27
C ALA A 39 -8.19 -2.64 0.50
N MET A 40 -7.26 -3.49 0.93
CA MET A 40 -6.04 -3.08 1.61
C MET A 40 -5.18 -2.19 0.73
N SER A 41 -4.93 -2.58 -0.53
CA SER A 41 -4.15 -1.79 -1.47
C SER A 41 -4.75 -0.40 -1.70
N ARG A 42 -6.08 -0.29 -1.80
CA ARG A 42 -6.76 1.01 -1.91
C ARG A 42 -6.56 1.87 -0.66
N ARG A 43 -6.69 1.28 0.53
CA ARG A 43 -6.48 2.00 1.81
C ARG A 43 -5.05 2.53 1.92
N VAL A 44 -4.06 1.67 1.67
CA VAL A 44 -2.64 2.05 1.74
C VAL A 44 -2.32 3.15 0.74
N ARG A 45 -2.79 3.02 -0.51
CA ARG A 45 -2.63 4.07 -1.53
C ARG A 45 -3.23 5.39 -1.07
N ASN A 46 -4.46 5.39 -0.55
CA ASN A 46 -5.12 6.61 -0.10
C ASN A 46 -4.37 7.27 1.07
N MET A 47 -3.93 6.47 2.05
CA MET A 47 -3.12 6.97 3.17
C MET A 47 -1.81 7.62 2.68
N ALA A 48 -1.16 7.04 1.68
CA ALA A 48 0.04 7.62 1.07
C ALA A 48 -0.26 8.97 0.39
N MET A 49 -1.34 9.05 -0.39
CA MET A 49 -1.78 10.30 -1.03
C MET A 49 -2.10 11.38 0.01
N ASP A 50 -2.80 11.03 1.09
CA ASP A 50 -3.15 11.96 2.16
C ASP A 50 -1.91 12.43 2.94
N ALA A 51 -0.90 11.58 3.10
CA ALA A 51 0.38 11.97 3.67
C ALA A 51 1.12 12.98 2.76
N ILE A 52 1.12 12.76 1.43
CA ILE A 52 1.70 13.68 0.46
C ILE A 52 1.00 15.04 0.52
N ARG A 53 -0.34 15.06 0.49
CA ARG A 53 -1.14 16.30 0.60
C ARG A 53 -0.81 17.09 1.86
N ARG A 54 -0.71 16.41 3.02
CA ARG A 54 -0.36 17.07 4.29
C ARG A 54 1.03 17.70 4.26
N ARG A 55 2.00 17.06 3.58
CA ARG A 55 3.38 17.58 3.49
C ARG A 55 3.54 18.65 2.41
N HIS A 56 2.68 18.63 1.40
CA HIS A 56 2.74 19.52 0.24
C HIS A 56 1.34 20.11 -0.06
N PRO A 57 0.84 21.04 0.77
CA PRO A 57 -0.53 21.54 0.69
C PRO A 57 -0.84 22.35 -0.59
N ASN A 58 0.20 22.80 -1.31
CA ASN A 58 0.05 23.60 -2.54
C ASN A 58 0.03 22.74 -3.81
N LEU A 59 0.25 21.43 -3.72
CA LEU A 59 0.19 20.56 -4.89
C LEU A 59 -1.27 20.33 -5.30
N SER A 60 -1.50 20.40 -6.60
CA SER A 60 -2.74 19.90 -7.22
C SER A 60 -2.86 18.38 -7.06
N ASP A 61 -4.07 17.84 -7.23
CA ASP A 61 -4.29 16.39 -7.16
C ASP A 61 -3.47 15.62 -8.22
N ALA A 62 -3.21 16.20 -9.39
CA ALA A 62 -2.37 15.58 -10.41
C ALA A 62 -0.90 15.50 -9.97
N GLU A 63 -0.39 16.55 -9.33
CA GLU A 63 0.97 16.57 -8.79
C GLU A 63 1.14 15.62 -7.60
N VAL A 64 0.11 15.50 -6.74
CA VAL A 64 0.08 14.50 -5.67
C VAL A 64 0.17 13.08 -6.25
N GLN A 65 -0.57 12.79 -7.33
CA GLN A 65 -0.50 11.50 -8.00
C GLN A 65 0.87 11.22 -8.62
N LEU A 66 1.47 12.20 -9.30
CA LEU A 66 2.82 12.07 -9.86
C LEU A 66 3.86 11.84 -8.78
N MET A 67 3.78 12.56 -7.65
CA MET A 67 4.66 12.38 -6.50
C MET A 67 4.52 10.97 -5.90
N PHE A 68 3.30 10.45 -5.79
CA PHE A 68 3.07 9.07 -5.34
C PHE A 68 3.71 8.05 -6.29
N ILE A 69 3.57 8.26 -7.61
CA ILE A 69 4.19 7.39 -8.62
C ILE A 69 5.71 7.43 -8.48
N GLU A 70 6.30 8.62 -8.34
CA GLU A 70 7.74 8.78 -8.16
C GLU A 70 8.26 8.06 -6.91
N LEU A 71 7.58 8.23 -5.77
CA LEU A 71 7.97 7.61 -4.50
C LEU A 71 7.80 6.08 -4.49
N THR A 72 6.81 5.55 -5.21
CA THR A 72 6.46 4.11 -5.16
C THR A 72 7.14 3.31 -6.26
N TYR A 73 7.24 3.88 -7.46
CA TYR A 73 7.68 3.19 -8.68
C TYR A 73 8.92 3.81 -9.33
N GLY A 74 9.37 4.96 -8.82
CA GLY A 74 10.56 5.65 -9.29
C GLY A 74 10.27 6.79 -10.26
N LYS A 75 11.26 7.69 -10.34
CA LYS A 75 11.19 8.93 -11.12
C LYS A 75 10.95 8.71 -12.62
N SER A 76 11.57 7.69 -13.21
CA SER A 76 11.40 7.39 -14.65
C SER A 76 9.93 7.21 -15.03
N LEU A 77 9.19 6.42 -14.25
CA LEU A 77 7.76 6.19 -14.53
C LEU A 77 6.93 7.46 -14.30
N ALA A 78 7.26 8.26 -13.28
CA ALA A 78 6.57 9.52 -13.02
C ALA A 78 6.76 10.51 -14.17
N ASP A 79 7.97 10.61 -14.72
CA ASP A 79 8.27 11.48 -15.85
C ASP A 79 7.55 11.00 -17.14
N ASP A 80 7.46 9.69 -17.36
CA ASP A 80 6.68 9.11 -18.45
C ASP A 80 5.19 9.40 -18.34
N VAL A 81 4.61 9.24 -17.14
CA VAL A 81 3.19 9.56 -16.88
C VAL A 81 2.92 11.05 -17.02
N ARG A 82 3.85 11.92 -16.59
CA ARG A 82 3.74 13.38 -16.77
C ARG A 82 3.68 13.74 -18.25
N ARG A 83 4.59 13.18 -19.06
CA ARG A 83 4.63 13.40 -20.51
C ARG A 83 3.34 12.92 -21.19
N TRP A 84 2.93 11.68 -20.90
CA TRP A 84 1.71 11.09 -21.43
C TRP A 84 0.45 11.89 -21.09
N SER A 85 0.38 12.47 -19.88
CA SER A 85 -0.75 13.30 -19.45
C SER A 85 -0.77 14.65 -20.19
N ALA A 86 0.40 15.26 -20.40
CA ALA A 86 0.53 16.53 -21.13
C ALA A 86 0.12 16.40 -22.61
N GLU A 87 0.53 15.32 -23.28
CA GLU A 87 0.17 15.02 -24.68
C GLU A 87 -1.34 14.87 -24.92
N ARG A 88 -2.11 14.56 -23.87
CA ARG A 88 -3.56 14.32 -23.96
C ARG A 88 -4.40 15.49 -23.45
N ALA A 89 -3.76 16.48 -22.84
CA ALA A 89 -4.41 17.71 -22.40
C ALA A 89 -4.41 18.81 -23.49
N SER A 90 -3.59 18.63 -24.55
CA SER A 90 -3.54 19.44 -25.78
C SER A 90 -4.48 18.94 -26.86
#